data_AF-G9AER3-F1
#
_entry.id   AF-G9AER3-F1
#
_cell.length_a   1.000
_cell.length_b   1.000
_cell.length_c   1.000
_cell.angle_alpha   90.00
_cell.angle_beta   90.00
_cell.angle_gamma   90.00
#
_symmetry.space_group_name_H-M   'P 1'
#
loop_
_entity.id
_entity.type
_entity.pdbx_description
1 polymer ?
#
loop_
_entity_poly.entity_id
_entity_poly.type
_entity_poly.pdbx_seq_one_letter_code
_entity_poly.pdbx_strand_id
1 'polypeptide(L)' 'MPVQTPIALHDVDMLSAVFEELLQDHQVVRDSTVAEGILSRLIFTYNLGLRDPALLKMLAVPFLRQRLSGTQ' A
#
# COMPACT_ATOMS: atom_id res chain seq x y z
N MET A 1 20.84 5.59 -1.44
CA MET A 1 20.79 4.72 -0.24
C MET A 1 19.33 4.37 -0.02
N PRO A 2 18.87 3.13 -0.17
CA PRO A 2 17.52 2.79 0.28
C PRO A 2 17.53 2.89 1.81
N VAL A 3 16.79 3.85 2.35
CA VAL A 3 16.59 3.95 3.79
C VAL A 3 15.67 2.79 4.18
N GLN A 4 16.28 1.70 4.66
CA GLN A 4 15.53 0.65 5.34
C GLN A 4 15.22 1.16 6.74
N THR A 5 14.21 2.03 6.85
CA THR A 5 13.65 2.36 8.15
C THR A 5 12.99 1.09 8.67
N PRO A 6 13.39 0.57 9.85
CA PRO A 6 12.72 -0.59 10.42
C PRO A 6 11.23 -0.28 10.60
N ILE A 7 10.37 -1.10 10.01
CA ILE A 7 8.94 -1.03 10.32
C ILE A 7 8.79 -1.52 11.75
N ALA A 8 8.18 -0.71 12.60
CA ALA A 8 7.95 -1.11 13.98
C ALA A 8 7.02 -2.33 13.99
N LEU A 9 7.33 -3.33 14.82
CA LEU A 9 6.60 -4.60 14.81
C LEU A 9 5.09 -4.41 15.03
N HIS A 10 4.71 -3.45 15.89
CA HIS A 10 3.31 -3.11 16.17
C HIS A 10 2.58 -2.46 14.98
N ASP A 11 3.32 -1.87 14.04
CA ASP A 11 2.75 -1.25 12.85
C ASP A 11 2.56 -2.27 11.71
N VAL A 12 3.20 -3.45 11.79
CA VAL A 12 3.07 -4.50 10.76
C VAL A 12 1.63 -4.98 10.65
N ASP A 13 0.93 -5.14 11.77
CA ASP A 13 -0.47 -5.56 11.79
C ASP A 13 -1.38 -4.52 11.12
N MET A 14 -1.15 -3.25 11.41
CA MET A 14 -1.90 -2.13 10.81
C MET A 14 -1.63 -2.01 9.31
N LEU A 15 -0.36 -2.13 8.87
CA LEU A 15 0.00 -2.12 7.46
C LEU A 15 -0.57 -3.34 6.72
N SER A 16 -0.56 -4.51 7.35
CA SER A 16 -1.15 -5.73 6.79
C SER A 16 -2.65 -5.58 6.63
N ALA A 17 -3.37 -5.08 7.64
CA ALA A 17 -4.80 -4.81 7.56
C ALA A 17 -5.14 -3.81 6.44
N VAL A 18 -4.40 -2.69 6.36
CA VAL A 18 -4.57 -1.70 5.30
C VAL A 18 -4.35 -2.32 3.91
N PHE A 19 -3.31 -3.15 3.76
CA PHE A 19 -3.01 -3.81 2.50
C PHE A 19 -4.11 -4.78 2.08
N GLU A 20 -4.56 -5.66 2.97
CA GLU A 20 -5.63 -6.63 2.69
C GLU A 20 -6.95 -5.94 2.34
N GLU A 21 -7.32 -4.88 3.07
CA GLU A 21 -8.51 -4.08 2.75
C GLU A 21 -8.42 -3.45 1.35
N LEU A 22 -7.26 -2.91 0.97
CA LEU A 22 -7.06 -2.36 -0.37
C LEU A 22 -7.19 -3.42 -1.47
N LEU A 23 -6.66 -4.63 -1.24
CA LEU A 23 -6.82 -5.75 -2.18
C LEU A 23 -8.29 -6.13 -2.33
N GLN A 24 -9.02 -6.24 -1.23
CA GLN A 24 -10.43 -6.59 -1.22
C GLN A 24 -11.30 -5.53 -1.89
N ASP A 25 -11.15 -4.26 -1.50
CA ASP A 25 -11.94 -3.14 -2.01
C ASP A 25 -11.81 -2.95 -3.52
N HIS A 26 -10.64 -3.30 -4.07
CA HIS A 26 -10.31 -3.12 -5.48
C HIS A 26 -10.24 -4.44 -6.26
N GLN A 27 -10.64 -5.56 -5.64
CA GLN A 27 -10.62 -6.91 -6.22
C GLN A 27 -9.26 -7.29 -6.83
N VAL A 28 -8.17 -6.84 -6.21
CA VAL A 28 -6.80 -7.09 -6.69
C VAL A 28 -6.33 -8.45 -6.19
N VAL A 29 -5.86 -9.29 -7.11
CA VAL A 29 -5.22 -10.57 -6.77
C VAL A 29 -3.90 -10.32 -6.06
N ARG A 30 -3.67 -10.99 -4.93
CA ARG A 30 -2.50 -10.81 -4.06
C ARG A 30 -1.15 -10.98 -4.77
N ASP A 31 -1.07 -11.94 -5.69
CA ASP A 31 0.17 -12.28 -6.42
C ASP A 31 0.30 -11.48 -7.74
N SER A 32 -0.39 -10.35 -7.85
CA SER A 32 -0.31 -9.49 -9.04
C SER A 32 0.75 -8.39 -8.89
N THR A 33 1.28 -7.93 -10.02
CA THR A 33 2.15 -6.74 -10.09
C THR A 33 1.46 -5.46 -9.60
N VAL A 34 0.13 -5.45 -9.61
CA VAL A 34 -0.68 -4.37 -9.02
C VAL A 34 -0.56 -4.41 -7.49
N ALA A 35 -0.72 -5.57 -6.87
CA ALA A 35 -0.56 -5.76 -5.44
C ALA A 35 0.84 -5.38 -4.93
N GLU A 36 1.90 -5.77 -5.65
CA GLU A 36 3.27 -5.34 -5.34
C GLU A 36 3.42 -3.80 -5.37
N GLY A 37 2.75 -3.15 -6.33
CA GLY A 37 2.69 -1.70 -6.44
C GLY A 37 2.00 -1.03 -5.26
N ILE A 38 0.88 -1.60 -4.80
CA ILE A 38 0.16 -1.15 -3.59
C ILE A 38 1.08 -1.26 -2.38
N LEU A 39 1.70 -2.43 -2.17
CA LEU A 39 2.59 -2.66 -1.04
C LEU A 39 3.77 -1.68 -1.03
N SER A 40 4.40 -1.49 -2.19
CA SER A 40 5.50 -0.52 -2.35
C SER A 40 5.07 0.90 -2.01
N ARG A 41 3.87 1.30 -2.46
CA ARG A 41 3.32 2.63 -2.16
C ARG A 41 2.98 2.79 -0.68
N LEU A 42 2.45 1.74 -0.06
CA LEU A 42 2.10 1.72 1.35
C LEU A 42 3.35 1.89 2.24
N ILE A 43 4.39 1.10 1.99
CA ILE A 43 5.67 1.20 2.70
C ILE A 43 6.33 2.56 2.49
N PHE A 44 6.31 3.09 1.25
CA PHE A 44 6.83 4.42 0.97
C PHE A 44 6.11 5.50 1.79
N THR A 45 4.77 5.45 1.82
CA THR A 45 3.94 6.42 2.54
C THR A 45 4.14 6.32 4.06
N TYR A 46 4.27 5.09 4.57
CA TYR A 46 4.65 4.82 5.97
C TYR A 46 6.02 5.40 6.34
N ASN A 47 7.01 5.25 5.46
CA ASN A 47 8.36 5.80 5.67
C ASN A 47 8.39 7.34 5.67
N LEU A 48 7.38 8.01 5.11
CA LEU A 48 7.20 9.46 5.23
C LEU A 48 6.60 9.90 6.58
N GLY A 49 6.37 8.96 7.51
CA GLY A 49 5.84 9.23 8.84
C GLY A 49 4.32 9.14 8.96
N LEU A 50 3.62 8.72 7.89
CA LEU A 50 2.18 8.50 7.96
C LEU A 50 1.89 7.17 8.65
N ARG A 51 1.06 7.25 9.69
CA ARG A 51 0.63 6.11 10.52
C ARG A 51 -0.89 5.94 10.57
N ASP A 52 -1.63 6.91 10.03
CA ASP A 52 -3.09 6.85 10.00
C ASP A 52 -3.58 5.89 8.89
N PRO A 53 -4.34 4.84 9.22
CA PRO A 53 -4.79 3.84 8.24
C PRO A 53 -5.66 4.43 7.12
N ALA A 54 -6.50 5.42 7.41
CA ALA A 54 -7.38 6.02 6.41
C ALA A 54 -6.58 6.85 5.40
N LEU A 55 -5.59 7.62 5.86
CA LEU A 55 -4.67 8.36 5.01
C LEU A 55 -3.80 7.42 4.16
N LEU A 56 -3.31 6.32 4.73
CA LEU A 56 -2.54 5.32 3.99
C LEU A 56 -3.35 4.74 2.82
N LYS A 57 -4.62 4.37 3.05
CA LYS A 57 -5.53 3.91 1.99
C LYS A 57 -5.79 4.99 0.95
N MET A 58 -6.15 6.20 1.39
CA MET A 58 -6.46 7.33 0.52
C MET A 58 -5.31 7.66 -0.44
N LEU A 59 -4.06 7.55 0.02
CA LEU A 59 -2.87 7.84 -0.79
C LEU A 59 -2.43 6.67 -1.70
N ALA A 60 -2.95 5.47 -1.47
CA ALA A 60 -2.74 4.30 -2.33
C ALA A 60 -3.76 4.22 -3.49
N VAL A 61 -5.01 4.67 -3.28
CA VAL A 61 -6.09 4.61 -4.29
C VAL A 61 -5.80 5.32 -5.61
N PRO A 62 -5.21 6.54 -5.65
CA PRO A 62 -4.87 7.20 -6.91
C PRO A 62 -3.87 6.38 -7.75
N PHE A 63 -2.94 5.70 -7.09
CA PHE A 63 -1.97 4.84 -7.76
C PHE A 63 -2.63 3.59 -8.33
N LEU A 64 -3.57 3.00 -7.58
CA LEU A 64 -4.40 1.89 -8.06
C LEU A 64 -5.17 2.25 -9.33
N ARG A 65 -5.83 3.42 -9.34
CA ARG A 65 -6.56 3.90 -10.53
C ARG A 65 -5.65 4.05 -11.75
N GLN A 66 -4.45 4.63 -11.58
CA GLN A 66 -3.50 4.78 -12.68
C GLN A 66 -3.04 3.43 -13.26
N ARG A 67 -2.76 2.45 -12.39
CA ARG A 67 -2.33 1.10 -12.82
C ARG A 67 -3.45 0.31 -13.50
N LEU A 68 -4.67 0.42 -13.00
CA LEU A 68 -5.85 -0.25 -13.59
C LEU A 68 -6.32 0.43 -14.89
N SER A 69 -6.10 1.74 -15.04
CA SER A 69 -6.41 2.45 -16.29
C SER A 69 -5.30 2.34 -17.35
N GLY A 70 -4.08 1.96 -16.97
CA GLY A 70 -2.92 1.86 -17.85
C GLY A 70 -2.81 0.57 -18.67
N THR A 71 -3.77 -0.35 -18.56
CA THR A 71 -3.88 -1.56 -19.40
C THR A 71 -4.66 -1.28 -20.71
N GLN A 72 -4.17 -0.34 -21.53
CA GLN A 72 -4.52 -0.24 -22.95
C GLN A 72 -3.30 -0.49 -23.83
#